data_AF-A0A3A1XMA1-F1
#
_entry.id   AF-A0A3A1XMA1-F1
#
_cell.length_a   1.000
_cell.length_b   1.000
_cell.length_c   1.000
_cell.angle_alpha   90.00
_cell.angle_beta   90.00
_cell.angle_gamma   90.00
#
_symmetry.space_group_name_H-M   'P 1'
#
loop_
_entity.id
_entity.type
_entity.pdbx_description
1 polymer ?
#
loop_
_entity_poly.entity_id
_entity_poly.type
_entity_poly.pdbx_seq_one_letter_code
_entity_poly.pdbx_strand_id
1 'polypeptide(L)' 'MATKITLEGELRTEFGKGVARRLRVAKLIPASLYAGGAEPVHVTLPMRET' A
#
# COMPACT_ATOMS: atom_id res chain seq x y z
N MET A 1 1.82 -9.05 25.59
CA MET A 1 0.60 -8.90 24.78
C MET A 1 1.01 -8.26 23.46
N ALA A 2 0.68 -8.85 22.32
CA ALA A 2 1.04 -8.30 21.02
C ALA A 2 0.01 -7.24 20.61
N THR A 3 0.45 -6.01 20.37
CA THR A 3 -0.39 -4.94 19.85
C THR A 3 -0.63 -5.18 18.36
N LYS A 4 -1.88 -5.45 17.99
CA LYS A 4 -2.29 -5.64 16.59
C LYS A 4 -2.75 -4.30 16.02
N ILE A 5 -2.10 -3.83 14.96
CA ILE A 5 -2.46 -2.61 14.23
C ILE A 5 -3.16 -3.06 12.94
N THR A 6 -4.31 -2.47 12.63
CA THR A 6 -5.11 -2.79 11.44
C THR A 6 -5.10 -1.58 10.54
N LEU A 7 -4.56 -1.73 9.32
CA LEU A 7 -4.46 -0.67 8.32
C LEU A 7 -5.41 -0.98 7.17
N GLU A 8 -6.28 -0.04 6.82
CA GLU A 8 -7.12 -0.14 5.64
C GLU A 8 -6.30 0.15 4.36
N GLY A 9 -6.45 -0.70 3.35
CA GLY A 9 -5.72 -0.59 2.10
C GLY A 9 -6.50 -1.11 0.91
N GLU A 10 -6.24 -0.51 -0.25
CA GLU A 10 -6.88 -0.89 -1.52
C GLU A 10 -5.90 -1.60 -2.45
N LEU A 11 -6.39 -2.54 -3.27
CA LEU A 11 -5.57 -3.22 -4.27
C LEU A 11 -5.20 -2.27 -5.41
N ARG A 12 -3.94 -2.30 -5.82
CA ARG A 12 -3.44 -1.45 -6.90
C ARG A 12 -3.62 -2.13 -8.25
N THR A 13 -4.32 -1.43 -9.15
CA THR A 13 -4.49 -1.83 -10.56
C THR A 13 -3.50 -1.13 -11.49
N GLU A 14 -2.96 0.02 -11.08
CA GLU A 14 -2.02 0.82 -11.89
C GLU A 14 -0.57 0.80 -11.32
N PHE A 15 0.38 0.60 -12.24
CA PHE A 15 1.80 0.48 -11.93
C PHE A 15 2.66 1.53 -12.65
N GLY A 16 3.84 1.81 -12.09
CA GLY A 16 4.83 2.72 -12.69
C GLY A 16 5.09 4.01 -11.90
N LYS A 17 6.12 4.74 -12.31
CA LYS A 17 6.64 5.94 -11.62
C LYS A 17 5.63 7.08 -11.54
N GLY A 18 4.89 7.32 -12.63
CA GLY A 18 3.89 8.41 -12.69
C GLY A 18 2.73 8.19 -11.72
N VAL A 19 2.19 6.97 -11.69
CA VAL A 19 1.13 6.55 -10.76
C VAL A 19 1.61 6.71 -9.31
N ALA A 20 2.80 6.20 -9.00
CA ALA A 20 3.36 6.30 -7.66
C ALA A 20 3.61 7.75 -7.21
N ARG A 21 3.89 8.67 -8.14
CA ARG A 21 4.00 10.11 -7.83
C ARG A 21 2.62 10.72 -7.55
N ARG A 22 1.60 10.41 -8.37
CA ARG A 22 0.23 10.89 -8.16
C ARG A 22 -0.34 10.41 -6.82
N LEU A 23 -0.16 9.14 -6.49
CA LEU A 23 -0.60 8.55 -5.22
C LEU A 23 -0.01 9.28 -4.02
N ARG A 24 1.30 9.58 -4.04
CA ARG A 24 1.95 10.34 -2.95
C ARG A 24 1.40 11.75 -2.80
N VAL A 25 1.07 12.44 -3.91
CA VAL A 25 0.41 13.76 -3.87
C VAL A 25 -0.99 13.66 -3.26
N ALA A 26 -1.72 12.58 -3.56
CA ALA A 26 -3.03 12.28 -2.96
C ALA A 26 -2.94 11.77 -1.50
N LYS A 27 -1.77 11.87 -0.84
CA LYS A 27 -1.52 11.35 0.52
C LYS A 27 -1.74 9.85 0.66
N LEU A 28 -1.49 9.09 -0.41
CA LEU A 28 -1.48 7.64 -0.42
C LEU A 28 -0.05 7.11 -0.57
N ILE A 29 0.23 5.98 0.08
CA ILE A 29 1.49 5.29 0.07
C ILE A 29 1.34 4.02 -0.77
N PRO A 30 2.05 3.91 -1.90
CA PRO A 30 2.15 2.64 -2.62
C PRO A 30 3.03 1.66 -1.84
N ALA A 31 2.49 0.50 -1.51
CA ALA A 31 3.18 -0.58 -0.79
C ALA A 31 3.07 -1.91 -1.55
N SER A 32 3.96 -2.84 -1.19
CA SER A 32 3.98 -4.21 -1.71
C SER A 32 4.10 -5.18 -0.53
N LEU A 33 3.16 -6.10 -0.40
CA LEU A 33 3.24 -7.23 0.52
C LEU A 33 3.83 -8.42 -0.22
N TYR A 34 4.75 -9.12 0.43
CA TYR A 34 5.28 -10.38 -0.05
C TYR A 34 5.25 -11.40 1.09
N ALA A 35 5.03 -12.65 0.72
CA ALA A 35 5.16 -13.80 1.61
C ALA A 35 6.04 -14.83 0.88
N GLY A 36 6.92 -15.52 1.61
CA GLY A 36 7.94 -16.38 1.01
C GLY A 36 7.38 -17.36 -0.02
N GLY A 37 7.71 -17.15 -1.30
CA GLY A 37 7.29 -17.99 -2.42
C GLY A 37 5.94 -17.63 -3.07
N ALA A 38 5.17 -16.69 -2.51
CA ALA A 38 3.92 -16.22 -3.07
C ALA A 38 4.10 -14.99 -3.97
N GLU A 39 3.16 -14.77 -4.89
CA GLU A 39 3.14 -13.57 -5.72
C GLU A 39 2.98 -12.31 -4.84
N PRO A 40 3.80 -11.26 -5.07
CA PRO A 40 3.66 -10.01 -4.36
C PRO A 40 2.29 -9.36 -4.60
N VAL A 41 1.66 -8.89 -3.53
CA VAL A 41 0.41 -8.14 -3.60
C VAL A 41 0.71 -6.65 -3.48
N HIS A 42 0.20 -5.87 -4.42
CA HIS A 42 0.40 -4.42 -4.44
C HIS A 42 -0.82 -3.70 -3.88
N VAL A 43 -0.60 -2.85 -2.87
CA VAL A 43 -1.66 -2.12 -2.19
C VAL A 43 -1.34 -0.64 -2.06
N THR A 44 -2.38 0.19 -2.00
CA THR A 44 -2.34 1.59 -1.61
C THR A 44 -2.81 1.73 -0.18
N LEU A 45 -2.02 2.42 0.64
CA LEU A 45 -2.34 2.70 2.03
C LEU A 45 -2.50 4.20 2.24
N PRO A 46 -3.33 4.66 3.18
CA PRO A 46 -3.36 6.06 3.57
C PRO A 46 -2.04 6.45 4.25
N MET A 47 -1.55 7.67 4.00
CA MET A 47 -0.32 8.17 4.62
C MET A 47 -0.47 8.38 6.14
N ARG A 48 -1.71 8.59 6.59
CA ARG A 48 -2.06 8.76 7.99
C ARG A 48 -3.40 8.09 8.22
N GLU A 49 -3.49 7.25 9.24
CA GLU A 49 -4.78 6.75 9.75
C GLU A 49 -5.51 7.90 10.44
N THR A 50 -6.82 7.99 10.18
CA THR A 50 -7.72 8.94 10.83
C THR A 50 -8.40 8.29 12.02
#